data_AF-A0AA35U009-F1
#
_entry.id   AF-A0AA35U009-F1
#
_cell.length_a   1.000
_cell.length_b   1.000
_cell.length_c   1.000
_cell.angle_alpha   90.00
_cell.angle_beta   90.00
_cell.angle_gamma   90.00
#
_symmetry.space_group_name_H-M   'P 1'
#
loop_
_entity.id
_entity.type
_entity.pdbx_description
1 polymer ?
#
loop_
_entity_poly.entity_id
_entity_poly.type
_entity_poly.pdbx_seq_one_letter_code
_entity_poly.pdbx_strand_id
1 'polypeptide(L)'
;MVLIAVDEERGPQVYKTDPAGHYCGYRAVGVGPKQTEANNYMEKKIRKKPQWSYVETVETAIMCLSSVLSADFKSSEIEIGVVTKDNTKFRILSVEEIDERLAAIAERD
;
A
#
# COMPACT_ATOMS: atom_id res chain seq x y z
N MET A 1 -11.69 -9.77 -0.69
CA MET A 1 -11.39 -8.77 -1.75
C MET A 1 -11.00 -7.45 -1.10
N VAL A 2 -10.05 -6.72 -1.67
CA VAL A 2 -9.68 -5.35 -1.25
C VAL A 2 -10.06 -4.39 -2.35
N LEU A 3 -10.66 -3.26 -1.98
CA LEU A 3 -11.09 -2.20 -2.87
C LEU A 3 -10.44 -0.89 -2.43
N ILE A 4 -9.94 -0.14 -3.41
CA ILE A 4 -9.39 1.21 -3.19
C ILE A 4 -10.08 2.17 -4.16
N ALA A 5 -10.46 3.34 -3.66
CA ALA A 5 -11.08 4.40 -4.46
C ALA A 5 -10.93 5.74 -3.74
N VAL A 6 -11.22 6.83 -4.45
CA VAL A 6 -11.38 8.15 -3.85
C VAL A 6 -12.86 8.49 -3.82
N ASP A 7 -13.36 8.75 -2.63
CA ASP A 7 -14.69 9.28 -2.39
C ASP A 7 -14.62 10.82 -2.37
N GLU A 8 -15.61 11.51 -2.93
CA GLU A 8 -15.61 12.97 -3.06
C GLU A 8 -15.67 13.67 -1.69
N GLU A 9 -16.40 13.11 -0.72
CA GLU A 9 -16.58 13.70 0.61
C GLU A 9 -15.51 13.19 1.59
N ARG A 10 -15.22 11.89 1.55
CA ARG A 10 -14.38 11.20 2.53
C ARG A 10 -12.92 11.07 2.10
N GLY A 11 -12.60 11.36 0.84
CA GLY A 11 -11.27 11.19 0.28
C GLY A 11 -10.90 9.72 0.03
N PRO A 12 -9.59 9.39 -0.04
CA PRO A 12 -9.12 8.03 -0.30
C PRO A 12 -9.65 7.01 0.70
N GLN A 13 -10.25 5.94 0.21
CA GLN A 13 -10.82 4.86 0.99
C GLN A 13 -10.16 3.52 0.66
N VAL A 14 -10.00 2.68 1.68
CA VAL A 14 -9.62 1.28 1.53
C VAL A 14 -10.66 0.43 2.24
N TYR A 15 -11.29 -0.48 1.49
CA TYR A 15 -12.28 -1.42 2.03
C TYR A 15 -11.83 -2.85 1.79
N LYS A 16 -12.05 -3.71 2.78
CA LYS A 16 -11.87 -5.16 2.63
C LYS A 16 -13.19 -5.86 2.90
N THR A 17 -13.49 -6.86 2.08
CA THR A 17 -14.59 -7.82 2.32
C THR A 17 -14.04 -9.25 2.44
N ASP A 18 -14.70 -10.05 3.27
CA ASP A 18 -14.45 -11.48 3.42
C ASP A 18 -15.58 -12.35 2.82
N PRO A 19 -15.34 -13.67 2.62
CA PRO A 19 -16.36 -14.56 2.04
C PRO A 19 -17.63 -14.74 2.88
N ALA A 20 -17.64 -14.32 4.15
CA ALA A 20 -18.83 -14.35 5.00
C ALA A 20 -19.75 -13.15 4.77
N GLY A 21 -19.38 -12.24 3.85
CA GLY A 21 -20.15 -11.04 3.54
C GLY A 21 -19.88 -9.87 4.49
N HIS A 22 -18.90 -10.00 5.40
CA HIS A 22 -18.49 -8.87 6.21
C HIS A 22 -17.60 -7.94 5.38
N TYR A 23 -17.73 -6.63 5.61
CA TYR A 23 -16.86 -5.62 5.03
C TYR A 23 -16.55 -4.53 6.06
N CYS A 24 -15.35 -3.97 5.98
CA CYS A 24 -14.92 -2.90 6.86
C CYS A 24 -13.97 -1.94 6.13
N GLY A 25 -13.96 -0.68 6.56
CA GLY A 25 -13.04 0.35 6.09
C GLY A 25 -11.77 0.36 6.92
N TYR A 26 -10.62 0.57 6.26
CA TYR A 26 -9.30 0.50 6.88
C TYR A 26 -8.46 1.71 6.49
N ARG A 27 -7.50 2.08 7.36
CA ARG A 27 -6.42 3.01 6.99
C ARG A 27 -5.31 2.33 6.18
N ALA A 28 -5.02 1.07 6.52
CA ALA A 28 -4.18 0.16 5.76
C ALA A 28 -4.59 -1.27 6.13
N VAL A 29 -4.45 -2.21 5.20
CA VAL A 29 -4.78 -3.62 5.43
C VAL A 29 -3.91 -4.52 4.56
N GLY A 30 -3.25 -5.50 5.20
CA GLY A 30 -2.64 -6.64 4.53
C GLY A 30 -3.65 -7.78 4.41
N VAL A 31 -3.59 -8.52 3.31
CA VAL A 31 -4.42 -9.71 3.06
C VAL A 31 -3.53 -10.82 2.52
N GLY A 32 -3.77 -12.05 2.96
CA GLY A 32 -2.99 -13.23 2.57
C GLY A 32 -2.33 -13.93 3.76
N PRO A 33 -1.39 -14.86 3.51
CA PRO A 33 -0.80 -15.72 4.55
C PRO A 33 -0.11 -14.95 5.69
N LYS A 34 0.55 -13.82 5.37
CA LYS A 34 1.26 -12.98 6.34
C LYS A 34 0.52 -11.68 6.69
N GLN A 35 -0.82 -11.70 6.66
CA GLN A 35 -1.62 -10.50 6.94
C GLN A 35 -1.41 -9.95 8.35
N THR A 36 -1.16 -10.82 9.33
CA THR A 36 -1.02 -10.42 10.74
C THR A 36 0.24 -9.56 10.92
N GLU A 37 1.35 -9.99 10.35
CA GLU A 37 2.63 -9.30 10.36
C GLU A 37 2.56 -7.97 9.60
N ALA A 38 1.94 -7.97 8.43
CA ALA A 38 1.73 -6.76 7.64
C ALA A 38 0.88 -5.72 8.38
N ASN A 39 -0.23 -6.14 9.00
CA ASN A 39 -1.09 -5.25 9.79
C ASN A 39 -0.34 -4.69 11.01
N ASN A 40 0.45 -5.51 11.71
CA ASN A 40 1.27 -5.06 12.84
C ASN A 40 2.36 -4.06 12.42
N TYR A 41 2.98 -4.26 11.26
CA TYR A 41 3.96 -3.33 10.68
C TYR A 41 3.30 -1.97 10.38
N MET A 42 2.18 -2.00 9.65
CA MET A 42 1.45 -0.80 9.26
C MET A 42 0.89 -0.04 10.46
N GLU A 43 0.36 -0.74 11.47
CA GLU A 43 -0.16 -0.11 12.68
C GLU A 43 0.92 0.72 13.39
N LYS A 44 2.13 0.18 13.52
CA LYS A 44 3.26 0.91 14.12
C LYS A 44 3.65 2.14 13.31
N LYS A 45 3.65 2.06 11.98
CA LYS A 45 3.99 3.18 11.09
C LYS A 45 2.91 4.28 11.14
N ILE A 46 1.63 3.90 11.04
CA ILE A 46 0.49 4.82 11.04
C ILE A 46 0.35 5.53 12.40
N ARG A 47 0.57 4.81 13.51
CA ARG A 47 0.55 5.43 14.85
C ARG A 47 1.62 6.52 15.01
N LYS A 48 2.80 6.34 14.41
CA LYS A 48 3.89 7.34 14.43
C LYS A 48 3.61 8.53 13.53
N LYS A 49 3.13 8.28 12.32
CA LYS A 49 2.81 9.31 11.33
C LYS A 49 1.49 8.96 10.64
N PRO A 50 0.38 9.64 10.96
CA PRO A 50 -0.94 9.28 10.44
C PRO A 50 -1.24 9.81 9.04
N GLN A 51 -0.44 10.74 8.51
CA GLN A 51 -0.63 11.37 7.20
C GLN A 51 0.64 11.21 6.38
N TRP A 52 0.52 10.69 5.16
CA TRP A 52 1.64 10.40 4.27
C TRP A 52 1.46 11.15 2.94
N SER A 53 2.58 11.53 2.33
CA SER A 53 2.57 11.93 0.93
C SER A 53 2.32 10.72 0.03
N TYR A 54 2.06 10.98 -1.26
CA TYR A 54 1.96 9.92 -2.27
C TYR A 54 3.20 9.01 -2.25
N VAL A 55 4.39 9.61 -2.31
CA VAL A 55 5.67 8.89 -2.33
C VAL A 55 5.86 8.06 -1.07
N GLU A 56 5.60 8.65 0.11
CA GLU A 56 5.72 7.94 1.38
C GLU A 56 4.73 6.77 1.49
N THR A 57 3.52 6.91 0.93
CA THR A 57 2.52 5.83 0.94
C THR A 57 2.99 4.64 0.11
N VAL A 58 3.48 4.90 -1.11
CA VAL A 58 3.99 3.85 -2.02
C VAL A 58 5.21 3.18 -1.40
N GLU A 59 6.19 3.95 -0.94
CA GLU A 59 7.41 3.42 -0.36
C GLU A 59 7.12 2.62 0.92
N THR A 60 6.21 3.07 1.77
CA THR A 60 5.82 2.35 3.00
C THR A 60 5.12 1.02 2.68
N ALA A 61 4.33 0.95 1.61
CA ALA A 61 3.73 -0.29 1.14
C ALA A 61 4.80 -1.30 0.69
N ILE A 62 5.78 -0.85 -0.11
CA ILE A 62 6.90 -1.68 -0.58
C ILE A 62 7.74 -2.17 0.61
N MET A 63 8.13 -1.27 1.52
CA MET A 63 8.90 -1.62 2.71
C MET A 63 8.16 -2.59 3.63
N CYS A 64 6.84 -2.45 3.78
CA CYS A 64 6.04 -3.39 4.56
C CYS A 64 6.11 -4.79 3.95
N LEU A 65 5.93 -4.91 2.64
CA LEU A 65 5.98 -6.20 1.96
C LEU A 65 7.38 -6.82 2.06
N SER A 66 8.42 -6.01 1.86
CA SER A 66 9.83 -6.43 1.90
C SER A 66 10.22 -6.92 3.29
N SER A 67 9.82 -6.18 4.33
CA SER A 67 10.07 -6.56 5.72
C SER A 67 9.35 -7.84 6.13
N VAL A 68 8.08 -8.01 5.72
CA VAL A 68 7.25 -9.16 6.09
C VAL A 68 7.67 -10.43 5.33
N LEU A 69 8.08 -10.29 4.08
CA LEU A 69 8.58 -11.40 3.28
C LEU A 69 10.08 -11.66 3.47
N SER A 70 10.80 -10.73 4.09
CA SER A 70 12.26 -10.77 4.24
C SER A 70 12.95 -10.97 2.89
N ALA A 71 12.48 -10.21 1.89
CA ALA A 71 12.91 -10.31 0.51
C ALA A 71 13.01 -8.91 -0.10
N ASP A 72 14.03 -8.71 -0.91
CA ASP A 72 14.15 -7.55 -1.80
C ASP A 72 13.49 -7.88 -3.13
N PHE A 73 12.71 -6.94 -3.67
CA PHE A 73 12.00 -7.14 -4.92
C PHE A 73 12.71 -6.49 -6.09
N LYS A 74 12.66 -7.14 -7.23
CA LYS A 74 12.82 -6.48 -8.53
C LYS A 74 11.51 -5.79 -8.90
N SER A 75 11.60 -4.73 -9.70
CA SER A 75 10.44 -4.00 -10.24
C SER A 75 9.47 -4.90 -11.04
N SER A 76 9.94 -6.05 -11.55
CA SER A 76 9.12 -7.06 -12.23
C SER A 76 8.41 -8.06 -11.31
N GLU A 77 8.70 -8.07 -10.01
CA GLU A 77 8.17 -9.06 -9.05
C GLU A 77 6.97 -8.53 -8.26
N ILE A 78 6.69 -7.22 -8.35
CA ILE A 78 5.58 -6.55 -7.70
C ILE A 78 4.81 -5.69 -8.69
N GLU A 79 3.51 -5.58 -8.47
CA GLU A 79 2.64 -4.65 -9.20
C GLU A 79 2.02 -3.66 -8.21
N ILE A 80 1.96 -2.40 -8.59
CA ILE A 80 1.45 -1.34 -7.72
C ILE A 80 0.31 -0.61 -8.43
N GLY A 81 -0.88 -0.74 -7.85
CA GLY A 81 -2.07 0.02 -8.24
C GLY A 81 -2.25 1.24 -7.35
N VAL A 82 -2.47 2.41 -7.95
CA VAL A 82 -2.65 3.68 -7.26
C VAL A 82 -3.92 4.39 -7.70
N VAL A 83 -4.50 5.15 -6.77
CA VAL A 83 -5.57 6.12 -7.02
C VAL A 83 -5.31 7.33 -6.13
N THR A 84 -5.47 8.54 -6.67
CA THR A 84 -5.19 9.78 -5.94
C THR A 84 -6.35 10.76 -6.05
N LYS A 85 -6.36 11.80 -5.21
CA LYS A 85 -7.38 12.86 -5.32
C LYS A 85 -7.27 13.62 -6.63
N ASP A 86 -6.05 13.83 -7.11
CA ASP A 86 -5.78 14.56 -8.35
C ASP A 86 -6.10 13.73 -9.60
N ASN A 87 -5.99 12.39 -9.48
CA ASN A 87 -6.39 11.45 -10.51
C ASN A 87 -7.18 10.29 -9.89
N THR A 88 -8.50 10.42 -9.91
CA THR A 88 -9.44 9.45 -9.32
C THR A 88 -9.56 8.17 -10.15
N LYS A 89 -8.95 8.11 -11.34
CA LYS A 89 -8.87 6.86 -12.11
C LYS A 89 -7.76 5.98 -11.55
N PHE A 90 -8.11 4.73 -11.29
CA PHE A 90 -7.14 3.70 -10.92
C PHE A 90 -6.08 3.54 -12.02
N ARG A 91 -4.81 3.54 -11.62
CA ARG A 91 -3.65 3.39 -12.50
C ARG A 91 -2.70 2.35 -11.95
N ILE A 92 -2.15 1.52 -12.83
CA ILE A 92 -1.04 0.62 -12.51
C ILE A 92 0.26 1.35 -12.85
N LEU A 93 1.23 1.34 -11.92
CA LEU A 93 2.56 1.91 -12.15
C LEU A 93 3.33 1.09 -13.18
N SER A 94 4.16 1.76 -14.00
CA SER A 94 5.06 1.06 -14.90
C SER A 94 6.26 0.47 -14.13
N VAL A 95 6.97 -0.45 -14.75
CA VAL A 95 8.16 -1.09 -14.18
C VAL A 95 9.22 -0.03 -13.85
N GLU A 96 9.38 0.98 -14.71
CA GLU A 96 10.33 2.07 -14.53
C GLU A 96 10.00 2.93 -13.30
N GLU A 97 8.70 3.21 -13.08
CA GLU A 97 8.26 3.97 -11.91
C GLU A 97 8.46 3.19 -10.61
N ILE A 98 8.24 1.88 -10.65
CA ILE A 98 8.49 0.99 -9.50
C ILE A 98 10.00 0.93 -9.21
N ASP A 99 10.83 0.82 -10.25
CA ASP A 99 12.29 0.78 -10.14
C ASP A 99 12.85 2.05 -9.48
N GLU A 100 12.35 3.23 -9.91
CA GLU A 100 12.72 4.51 -9.28
C GLU A 100 12.39 4.54 -7.79
N ARG A 101 11.23 4.00 -7.38
CA ARG A 101 10.87 3.91 -5.95
C ARG A 101 11.75 2.93 -5.19
N LEU A 102 12.08 1.78 -5.78
CA LEU A 102 12.97 0.79 -5.16
C LEU A 102 14.38 1.36 -4.95
N ALA A 103 14.92 2.05 -5.95
CA ALA A 103 16.21 2.75 -5.84
C ALA A 103 16.19 3.81 -4.72
N ALA A 104 15.15 4.63 -4.67
CA ALA A 104 15.00 5.67 -3.64
C ALA A 104 14.89 5.08 -2.21
N ILE A 105 14.28 3.90 -2.05
CA ILE A 105 14.26 3.19 -0.76
C ILE A 105 15.68 2.72 -0.39
N ALA A 106 16.39 2.12 -1.33
CA ALA A 106 17.75 1.61 -1.10
C ALA A 106 18.77 2.70 -0.75
N GLU A 107 18.59 3.94 -1.23
CA GLU A 107 19.45 5.08 -0.87
C GLU A 107 19.17 5.66 0.54
N ARG A 108 18.01 5.34 1.13
CA ARG A 108 17.60 5.85 2.45
C ARG A 108 17.94 4.89 3.60
N ASP A 109 18.21 3.63 3.29
CA ASP A 109 18.73 2.62 4.21
C ASP A 109 20.27 2.71 4.34
#